data_AF-A0A7C4VX77-F1
#
_entry.id   AF-A0A7C4VX77-F1
#
_cell.length_a   1.000
_cell.length_b   1.000
_cell.length_c   1.000
_cell.angle_alpha   90.00
_cell.angle_beta   90.00
_cell.angle_gamma   90.00
#
_symmetry.space_group_name_H-M   'P 1'
#
loop_
_entity.id
_entity.type
_entity.pdbx_description
1 polymer ?
#
loop_
_entity_poly.entity_id
_entity_poly.type
_entity_poly.pdbx_seq_one_letter_code
_entity_poly.pdbx_strand_id
1 'polypeptide(L)'
;MIIRDFKPSDINDIIKILKLNNQYAFPEVDGPEAMKRVASCPAAIFLVCESEDKVVGVIRGTYDGSRAMSTSSQSTHPIKDVE
;
A
#
# COMPACT_ATOMS: atom_id res chain seq x y z
N MET A 1 -14.12 7.97 2.37
CA MET A 1 -12.96 7.55 1.56
C MET A 1 -12.06 8.74 1.28
N ILE A 2 -10.79 8.66 1.69
CA ILE A 2 -9.76 9.69 1.51
C ILE A 2 -8.49 9.02 0.99
N ILE A 3 -7.85 9.59 -0.02
CA ILE A 3 -6.51 9.18 -0.47
C ILE A 3 -5.49 10.06 0.23
N ARG A 4 -4.48 9.44 0.86
CA ARG A 4 -3.41 10.15 1.57
C ARG A 4 -2.08 9.41 1.48
N ASP A 5 -1.01 10.07 1.89
CA ASP A 5 0.30 9.44 2.04
C ASP A 5 0.28 8.32 3.08
N PHE A 6 1.08 7.30 2.82
CA PHE A 6 1.35 6.19 3.73
C PHE A 6 1.94 6.68 5.06
N LYS A 7 1.48 6.06 6.15
CA LYS A 7 2.06 6.22 7.49
C LYS A 7 2.52 4.86 8.02
N PRO A 8 3.58 4.80 8.85
CA PRO A 8 4.00 3.55 9.47
C PRO A 8 2.92 2.81 10.27
N SER A 9 1.91 3.53 10.79
CA SER A 9 0.73 2.94 11.45
C SER A 9 -0.11 2.05 10.53
N ASP A 10 -0.08 2.30 9.22
CA ASP A 10 -0.92 1.62 8.22
C ASP A 10 -0.40 0.22 7.86
N ILE A 11 0.85 -0.10 8.21
CA ILE A 11 1.55 -1.32 7.79
C ILE A 11 0.72 -2.57 8.07
N ASN A 12 0.12 -2.67 9.25
CA ASN A 12 -0.63 -3.86 9.63
C ASN A 12 -1.89 -4.06 8.76
N ASP A 13 -2.57 -2.99 8.39
CA ASP A 13 -3.76 -3.06 7.55
C ASP A 13 -3.39 -3.32 6.08
N ILE A 14 -2.29 -2.74 5.61
CA ILE A 14 -1.75 -3.03 4.27
C ILE A 14 -1.33 -4.49 4.16
N ILE A 15 -0.69 -5.08 5.19
CA ILE A 15 -0.34 -6.51 5.19
C ILE A 15 -1.60 -7.37 5.10
N LYS A 16 -2.68 -7.02 5.81
CA LYS A 16 -3.96 -7.74 5.70
C LYS A 16 -4.49 -7.68 4.27
N ILE A 17 -4.53 -6.49 3.67
CA ILE A 17 -4.94 -6.29 2.28
C ILE A 17 -4.09 -7.15 1.33
N LEU A 18 -2.75 -7.06 1.42
CA LEU A 18 -1.86 -7.82 0.56
C LEU A 18 -2.06 -9.33 0.73
N LYS A 19 -2.26 -9.83 1.95
CA LYS A 19 -2.57 -11.24 2.21
C LYS A 19 -3.91 -11.65 1.59
N LEU A 20 -4.95 -10.84 1.76
CA LEU A 20 -6.29 -11.12 1.23
C LEU A 20 -6.33 -11.09 -0.31
N ASN A 21 -5.40 -10.40 -0.97
CA ASN A 21 -5.25 -10.39 -2.44
C ASN A 21 -4.17 -11.36 -2.94
N ASN A 22 -3.60 -12.22 -2.08
CA ASN A 22 -2.47 -13.10 -2.41
C ASN A 22 -1.25 -12.36 -2.99
N GLN A 23 -1.05 -11.10 -2.60
CA GLN A 23 0.06 -10.24 -2.99
C GLN A 23 1.16 -10.15 -1.90
N TYR A 24 1.01 -10.86 -0.78
CA TYR A 24 2.04 -10.95 0.25
C TYR A 24 2.89 -12.21 0.04
N ALA A 25 3.68 -12.24 -1.03
CA ALA A 25 4.46 -13.43 -1.41
C ALA A 25 5.86 -13.41 -0.79
N PHE A 26 6.50 -12.24 -0.72
CA PHE A 26 7.89 -12.10 -0.28
C PHE A 26 8.01 -11.05 0.83
N PRO A 27 8.20 -11.44 2.11
CA PRO A 27 8.34 -10.50 3.22
C PRO A 27 9.47 -9.47 3.03
N GLU A 28 10.50 -9.80 2.26
CA GLU A 28 11.61 -8.89 1.97
C GLU A 28 11.22 -7.71 1.06
N VAL A 29 10.15 -7.88 0.27
CA VAL A 29 9.64 -6.93 -0.73
C VAL A 29 8.31 -6.30 -0.30
N ASP A 30 7.44 -7.10 0.32
CA ASP A 30 6.09 -6.70 0.73
C ASP A 30 5.95 -6.53 2.25
N GLY A 31 6.99 -6.82 3.02
CA GLY A 31 6.95 -6.72 4.48
C GLY A 31 7.14 -5.30 5.03
N PRO A 32 6.99 -5.14 6.35
CA PRO A 32 7.08 -3.84 7.04
C PRO A 32 8.32 -3.03 6.71
N GLU A 33 9.49 -3.67 6.73
CA GLU A 33 10.76 -3.00 6.50
C GLU A 33 10.90 -2.55 5.04
N ALA A 34 10.34 -3.31 4.10
CA ALA A 34 10.30 -2.91 2.71
C ALA A 34 9.40 -1.69 2.50
N MET A 35 8.22 -1.67 3.12
CA MET A 35 7.30 -0.53 3.08
C MET A 35 7.95 0.74 3.63
N LYS A 36 8.68 0.65 4.74
CA LYS A 36 9.44 1.77 5.31
C LYS A 36 10.53 2.28 4.35
N ARG A 37 11.28 1.37 3.71
CA ARG A 37 12.30 1.75 2.71
C ARG A 37 11.67 2.48 1.52
N VAL A 38 10.53 2.00 1.02
CA VAL A 38 9.78 2.66 -0.07
C VAL A 38 9.32 4.05 0.37
N ALA A 39 8.76 4.19 1.57
CA ALA A 39 8.33 5.48 2.11
C ALA A 39 9.48 6.49 2.30
N SER A 40 10.70 6.00 2.55
CA SER A 40 11.90 6.86 2.64
C SER A 40 12.52 7.22 1.29
N CYS A 41 12.05 6.63 0.19
CA CYS A 41 12.60 6.87 -1.14
C CYS A 41 11.91 8.08 -1.78
N PRO A 42 12.62 9.19 -2.09
CA PRO A 42 12.00 10.38 -2.67
C PRO A 42 11.40 10.15 -4.06
N ALA A 43 11.92 9.15 -4.79
CA ALA A 43 11.43 8.77 -6.10
C ALA A 43 10.23 7.81 -6.04
N ALA A 44 9.80 7.39 -4.85
CA ALA A 44 8.65 6.52 -4.67
C ALA A 44 7.43 7.30 -4.16
N ILE A 45 6.27 6.98 -4.71
CA ILE A 45 4.97 7.46 -4.24
C ILE A 45 4.26 6.28 -3.60
N PHE A 46 3.84 6.46 -2.35
CA PHE A 46 3.15 5.45 -1.58
C PHE A 46 1.90 6.07 -0.98
N LEU A 47 0.75 5.78 -1.61
CA LEU A 47 -0.55 6.28 -1.18
C LEU A 47 -1.41 5.14 -0.65
N VAL A 48 -2.26 5.48 0.28
CA VAL A 48 -3.28 4.60 0.85
C VAL A 48 -4.66 5.22 0.66
N CYS A 49 -5.66 4.36 0.47
CA CYS A 49 -7.06 4.75 0.54
C CYS A 49 -7.58 4.38 1.92
N GLU A 50 -8.06 5.38 2.66
CA GLU A 50 -8.65 5.22 3.98
C GLU A 50 -10.17 5.38 3.92
N SER A 51 -10.90 4.49 4.58
CA SER A 51 -12.34 4.59 4.80
C SER A 51 -12.65 4.14 6.22
N GLU A 52 -13.43 4.94 6.96
CA GLU A 52 -13.83 4.61 8.35
C GLU A 52 -12.64 4.27 9.26
N ASP A 53 -11.60 5.11 9.23
CA ASP A 53 -10.34 4.94 9.96
C ASP A 53 -9.56 3.64 9.65
N LYS A 54 -9.92 2.94 8.57
CA LYS A 54 -9.23 1.74 8.09
C LYS A 54 -8.64 1.96 6.70
N VAL A 55 -7.44 1.46 6.49
CA VAL A 55 -6.88 1.38 5.15
C VAL A 55 -7.58 0.24 4.39
N VAL A 56 -8.12 0.57 3.22
CA VAL A 56 -8.89 -0.34 2.35
C VAL A 56 -8.23 -0.60 1.01
N GLY A 57 -7.22 0.20 0.69
CA GLY A 57 -6.44 0.03 -0.53
C GLY A 57 -5.09 0.69 -0.45
N VAL A 58 -4.19 0.23 -1.30
CA VAL A 58 -2.81 0.70 -1.38
C VAL A 58 -2.39 0.83 -2.84
N ILE A 59 -1.67 1.91 -3.15
CA ILE A 59 -0.97 2.08 -4.41
C ILE A 59 0.48 2.47 -4.15
N ARG A 60 1.37 1.76 -4.83
CA ARG A 60 2.82 2.01 -4.84
C ARG A 60 3.22 2.35 -6.27
N GLY A 61 3.98 3.42 -6.43
CA GLY A 61 4.54 3.83 -7.69
C GLY A 61 5.94 4.38 -7.52
N THR A 62 6.72 4.37 -8.58
CA THR A 62 8.03 5.00 -8.65
C THR A 62 8.08 5.94 -9.84
N TYR A 63 8.83 7.03 -9.71
CA TYR A 63 9.05 8.01 -10.76
C TYR A 63 10.55 8.07 -11.07
N ASP A 64 10.92 7.73 -12.30
CA ASP A 64 12.31 7.67 -12.74
C ASP A 64 12.83 8.97 -13.38
N GLY A 65 12.04 10.06 -13.31
CA GLY A 65 12.35 11.33 -13.97
C GLY A 65 11.77 11.48 -15.37
N SER A 66 11.24 10.40 -15.96
CA SER A 66 10.59 10.43 -17.28
C SER A 66 9.22 9.76 -17.30
N ARG A 67 9.00 8.74 -16.45
CA ARG A 67 7.81 7.91 -16.41
C ARG A 67 7.42 7.59 -14.97
N ALA A 68 6.12 7.55 -14.72
CA ALA A 68 5.57 6.94 -13.53
C ALA A 68 5.38 5.43 -13.80
N MET A 69 6.01 4.61 -12.98
CA MET A 69 5.82 3.16 -12.97
C MET A 69 4.99 2.79 -11.75
N SER A 70 3.77 2.34 -11.97
CA SER A 70 3.01 1.71 -10.90
C SER A 70 3.45 0.26 -10.77
N THR A 71 3.95 -0.15 -9.61
CA THR A 71 4.27 -1.56 -9.38
C THR A 71 2.97 -2.38 -9.37
N SER A 72 3.05 -3.62 -9.87
CA SER A 72 1.90 -4.52 -10.15
C SER A 72 1.04 -4.90 -8.94
N SER A 73 1.40 -4.46 -7.74
CA SER A 73 0.70 -4.72 -6.48
C SER A 73 -0.20 -3.55 -6.09
N GLN A 74 -1.14 -3.24 -6.98
CA GLN A 74 -2.30 -2.41 -6.66
C GLN A 74 -3.36 -3.33 -6.07
N SER A 75 -3.82 -2.98 -4.88
CA SER A 75 -4.78 -3.78 -4.13
C SER A 75 -5.86 -2.88 -3.57
N THR A 76 -7.10 -3.24 -3.84
CA THR A 76 -8.28 -2.72 -3.15
C THR A 76 -9.05 -3.92 -2.63
N HIS A 77 -9.45 -3.89 -1.36
CA HIS A 77 -10.42 -4.85 -0.84
C HIS A 77 -11.78 -4.18 -0.71
N PRO A 78 -12.85 -4.79 -1.23
CA PRO A 78 -14.19 -4.34 -0.87
C PRO A 78 -14.36 -4.53 0.63
N ILE A 79 -14.71 -3.46 1.34
CA ILE A 79 -15.28 -3.57 2.68
C ILE A 79 -16.61 -4.28 2.46
N LYS A 80 -16.67 -5.59 2.69
CA LYS A 80 -17.96 -6.25 2.87
C LYS A 80 -18.45 -5.88 4.26
N ASP A 81 -19.65 -5.33 4.26
CA ASP A 81 -20.33 -4.77 5.42
C ASP A 81 -20.23 -5.65 6.66
N VAL A 82 -20.13 -4.94 7.79
CA VAL A 82 -20.45 -5.43 9.12
C VAL A 82 -21.91 -5.90 9.11
N GLU A 83 -22.12 -7.22 9.12
CA GLU A 83 -23.24 -7.90 9.77
C GLU A 83 -22.74 -9.20 10.44
#